data_AF-A0ABC8SQU9-F1
#
_entry.id   AF-A0ABC8SQU9-F1
#
_cell.length_a   1.000
_cell.length_b   1.000
_cell.length_c   1.000
_cell.angle_alpha   90.00
_cell.angle_beta   90.00
_cell.angle_gamma   90.00
#
_symmetry.space_group_name_H-M   'P 1'
#
loop_
_entity.id
_entity.type
_entity.pdbx_description
1 polymer ?
#
loop_
_entity_poly.entity_id
_entity_poly.type
_entity_poly.pdbx_seq_one_letter_code
_entity_poly.pdbx_strand_id
1 'polypeptide(L)'
;MQAQKEAPPDMQCKDKFLLQCGIAGPGATTKDITPELFNKESGNHVEECKLRVSYVAPPQPPSPVHEGSEEGSSPRASVSDNGTVNGTEFNSVSRSYVESQDNTSEVIFWTIFPFVRALISKLSEEKNSAIQQNNKLQQELELLRREGNKSRGGIPFLYVVIVGLLGLLLGYLLKKT
;
A
#
# COMPACT_ATOMS: atom_id res chain seq x y z
N MET A 1 28.20 1.74 5.32
CA MET A 1 27.62 0.51 5.90
C MET A 1 28.49 -0.66 5.47
N GLN A 2 28.94 -1.49 6.40
CA GLN A 2 29.74 -2.66 6.07
C GLN A 2 28.79 -3.85 5.97
N ALA A 3 28.73 -4.50 4.81
CA ALA A 3 27.79 -5.57 4.58
C ALA A 3 28.19 -6.81 5.40
N GLN A 4 27.25 -7.35 6.16
CA GLN A 4 27.41 -8.63 6.82
C GLN A 4 27.43 -9.74 5.76
N LYS A 5 28.53 -10.50 5.70
CA LYS A 5 28.72 -11.57 4.71
C LYS A 5 28.18 -12.93 5.17
N GLU A 6 27.99 -13.12 6.48
CA GLU A 6 27.62 -14.39 7.08
C GLU A 6 26.68 -14.16 8.27
N ALA A 7 25.68 -15.03 8.44
CA ALA A 7 24.66 -14.87 9.47
C ALA A 7 25.28 -15.03 10.88
N PRO A 8 24.87 -14.20 11.86
CA PRO A 8 25.47 -14.26 13.19
C PRO A 8 24.96 -15.50 13.94
N PRO A 9 25.77 -16.11 14.85
CA PRO A 9 25.45 -17.39 15.50
C PRO A 9 24.16 -17.35 16.34
N ASP A 10 23.82 -16.19 16.88
CA ASP A 10 22.62 -15.95 17.66
C ASP A 10 21.37 -15.71 16.79
N MET A 11 21.53 -15.63 15.46
CA MET A 11 20.51 -15.27 14.47
C MET A 11 19.74 -13.98 14.84
N GLN A 12 20.35 -13.08 15.61
CA GLN A 12 19.73 -11.83 16.02
C GLN A 12 20.37 -10.66 15.28
N CYS A 13 19.52 -9.90 14.57
CA CYS A 13 19.93 -8.63 14.00
C CYS A 13 19.50 -7.49 14.91
N LYS A 14 20.44 -6.62 15.31
CA LYS A 14 20.12 -5.40 16.08
C LYS A 14 19.82 -4.20 15.19
N ASP A 15 19.94 -4.37 13.87
CA ASP A 15 19.74 -3.32 12.91
C ASP A 15 18.29 -2.84 12.90
N LYS A 16 18.15 -1.53 12.71
CA LYS A 16 16.87 -0.84 12.66
C LYS A 16 16.87 0.02 11.41
N PHE A 17 15.86 -0.16 10.58
CA PHE A 17 15.64 0.67 9.41
C PHE A 17 14.55 1.68 9.73
N LEU A 18 14.73 2.90 9.28
CA LEU A 18 13.70 3.92 9.31
C LEU A 18 13.29 4.16 7.86
N LEU A 19 12.03 3.88 7.55
CA LEU A 19 11.41 4.26 6.29
C LEU A 19 10.71 5.60 6.52
N GLN A 20 11.11 6.62 5.77
CA GLN A 20 10.44 7.91 5.73
C GLN A 20 9.71 8.05 4.39
N CYS A 21 8.46 8.48 4.43
CA CYS A 21 7.70 8.88 3.26
C CYS A 21 7.18 10.30 3.43
N GLY A 22 7.28 11.10 2.37
CA GLY A 22 6.74 12.44 2.27
C GLY A 22 5.84 12.54 1.04
N ILE A 23 4.85 13.42 1.10
CA ILE A 23 3.94 13.65 -0.04
C ILE A 23 4.63 14.60 -1.02
N ALA A 24 4.87 14.12 -2.24
CA ALA A 24 5.36 14.96 -3.34
C ALA A 24 4.20 15.67 -4.05
N GLY A 25 4.45 16.89 -4.52
CA GLY A 25 3.47 17.65 -5.30
C GLY A 25 3.13 16.99 -6.65
N PRO A 26 1.96 17.29 -7.24
CA PRO A 26 1.59 16.77 -8.56
C PRO A 26 2.61 17.17 -9.63
N GLY A 27 3.10 16.21 -10.41
CA GLY A 27 4.09 16.47 -11.46
C GLY A 27 5.52 16.69 -10.95
N ALA A 28 5.79 16.41 -9.67
CA ALA A 28 7.14 16.49 -9.10
C ALA A 28 8.15 15.67 -9.91
N THR A 29 9.28 16.29 -10.19
CA THR A 29 10.42 15.67 -10.85
C THR A 29 11.49 15.28 -9.83
N THR A 30 12.50 14.52 -10.25
CA THR A 30 13.61 14.13 -9.36
C THR A 30 14.38 15.31 -8.77
N LYS A 31 14.28 16.51 -9.38
CA LYS A 31 14.90 17.74 -8.86
C LYS A 31 14.13 18.34 -7.68
N ASP A 32 12.84 18.04 -7.60
CA ASP A 32 11.93 18.56 -6.56
C ASP A 32 11.96 17.67 -5.30
N ILE A 33 12.60 16.49 -5.38
CA ILE A 33 12.82 15.59 -4.24
C ILE A 33 14.02 16.11 -3.44
N THR A 34 13.76 17.10 -2.60
CA THR A 34 14.77 17.68 -1.70
C THR A 34 14.65 17.09 -0.29
N PRO A 35 15.70 17.20 0.55
CA PRO A 35 15.61 16.80 1.96
C PRO A 35 14.52 17.55 2.75
N GLU A 36 14.14 18.76 2.32
CA GLU A 36 13.05 19.52 2.95
C GLU A 36 11.70 18.81 2.86
N LEU A 37 11.47 18.01 1.81
CA LEU A 37 10.24 17.22 1.68
C LEU A 37 10.05 16.24 2.86
N PHE A 38 11.15 15.80 3.45
CA PHE A 38 11.18 14.88 4.58
C PHE A 38 11.39 15.58 5.93
N ASN A 39 11.36 16.92 5.96
CA ASN A 39 11.41 17.68 7.19
C ASN A 39 9.98 17.91 7.74
N LYS A 40 9.75 17.51 8.98
CA LYS A 40 8.45 17.64 9.66
C LYS A 40 8.21 19.06 10.21
N GLU A 41 9.28 19.82 10.45
CA GLU A 41 9.25 21.18 11.02
C GLU A 41 8.79 22.23 10.00
N SER A 42 8.96 21.94 8.71
CA SER A 42 8.52 22.80 7.60
C SER A 42 7.03 22.67 7.29
N GLY A 43 6.27 21.94 8.10
CA GLY A 43 4.82 21.73 7.90
C GLY A 43 4.47 20.64 6.88
N ASN A 44 5.46 19.88 6.39
CA ASN A 44 5.23 18.78 5.47
C ASN A 44 4.68 17.54 6.20
N HIS A 45 3.78 16.81 5.53
CA HIS A 45 3.29 15.53 6.03
C HIS A 45 4.33 14.45 5.76
N VAL A 46 5.05 14.08 6.82
CA VAL A 46 6.09 13.04 6.80
C VAL A 46 5.67 11.90 7.72
N GLU A 47 5.55 10.73 7.14
CA GLU A 47 5.25 9.47 7.83
C GLU A 47 6.53 8.65 8.02
N GLU A 48 6.66 8.04 9.20
CA GLU A 48 7.83 7.27 9.58
C GLU A 48 7.42 5.87 10.01
N CYS A 49 8.10 4.86 9.44
CA CYS A 49 7.91 3.46 9.81
C CYS A 49 9.26 2.85 10.21
N LYS A 50 9.32 2.34 11.44
CA LYS A 50 10.54 1.73 12.00
C LYS A 50 10.48 0.21 11.85
N LEU A 51 11.40 -0.32 11.08
CA LEU A 51 11.50 -1.75 10.77
C LEU A 51 12.66 -2.37 11.54
N ARG A 52 12.47 -3.61 12.01
CA ARG A 52 13.52 -4.45 12.60
C ARG A 52 13.84 -5.60 11.65
N VAL A 53 15.08 -6.05 11.65
CA VAL A 53 15.49 -7.23 10.88
C VAL A 53 15.39 -8.47 11.76
N SER A 54 14.80 -9.53 11.20
CA SER A 54 14.84 -10.88 11.78
C SER A 54 15.53 -11.80 10.80
N TYR A 55 16.50 -12.58 11.27
CA TYR A 55 16.99 -13.71 10.49
C TYR A 55 16.05 -14.90 10.69
N VAL A 56 15.89 -15.70 9.65
CA VAL A 56 15.05 -16.90 9.65
C VAL A 56 15.89 -18.03 9.08
N ALA A 57 15.89 -19.17 9.75
CA ALA A 57 16.59 -20.35 9.27
C ALA A 57 15.99 -20.82 7.92
N PRO A 58 16.82 -21.27 6.96
CA PRO A 58 16.31 -21.87 5.74
C PRO A 58 15.35 -23.03 6.03
N PRO A 59 14.29 -23.23 5.23
CA PRO A 59 13.39 -24.37 5.38
C PRO A 59 14.16 -25.69 5.35
N GLN A 60 13.87 -26.60 6.27
CA GLN A 60 14.51 -27.92 6.24
C GLN A 60 14.02 -28.69 5.01
N PRO A 61 14.93 -29.37 4.27
CA PRO A 61 14.51 -30.23 3.18
C PRO A 61 13.62 -31.36 3.71
N PRO A 62 12.60 -31.79 2.94
CA PRO A 62 11.73 -32.88 3.35
C PRO A 62 12.59 -34.12 3.63
N SER A 63 12.40 -34.71 4.80
CA SER A 63 13.12 -35.91 5.23
C SER A 63 13.04 -36.97 4.13
N PRO A 64 14.15 -37.58 3.69
CA PRO A 64 14.12 -38.67 2.72
C PRO A 64 13.12 -39.73 3.18
N VAL A 65 12.04 -39.87 2.42
CA VAL A 65 11.04 -40.90 2.66
C VAL A 65 11.78 -42.23 2.60
N HIS A 66 11.70 -43.02 3.67
CA HIS A 66 12.31 -44.33 3.72
C HIS A 66 11.70 -45.20 2.61
N GLU A 67 12.38 -45.30 1.46
CA GLU A 67 12.09 -46.35 0.49
C GLU A 67 12.39 -47.66 1.19
N GLY A 68 11.33 -48.37 1.58
CA GLY A 68 11.41 -49.67 2.22
C GLY A 68 12.18 -50.61 1.29
N SER A 69 13.41 -50.92 1.67
CA SER A 69 14.20 -51.95 1.01
C SER A 69 13.61 -53.30 1.38
N GLU A 70 12.73 -53.81 0.52
CA GLU A 70 12.27 -55.20 0.56
C GLU A 70 13.35 -56.14 0.02
N GLU A 71 14.47 -56.29 0.72
CA GLU A 71 15.39 -57.39 0.40
C GLU A 71 16.19 -57.87 1.61
N GLY A 72 15.90 -59.11 2.02
CA GLY A 72 16.94 -60.06 2.43
C GLY A 72 17.37 -60.12 3.90
N SER A 73 16.55 -60.78 4.72
CA SER A 73 16.89 -61.71 5.82
C SER A 73 18.38 -61.94 6.26
N SER A 74 18.58 -61.88 7.60
CA SER A 74 19.53 -62.65 8.47
C SER A 74 21.03 -62.24 8.53
N PRO A 75 21.78 -62.36 9.67
CA PRO A 75 21.57 -63.32 10.76
C PRO A 75 21.78 -62.89 12.24
N ARG A 76 21.05 -63.61 13.10
CA ARG A 76 21.46 -64.28 14.36
C ARG A 76 22.13 -63.46 15.49
N ALA A 77 21.32 -63.26 16.52
CA ALA A 77 21.57 -63.45 17.96
C ALA A 77 22.86 -62.92 18.59
N SER A 78 22.67 -61.97 19.52
CA SER A 78 23.25 -62.10 20.87
C SER A 78 22.50 -61.20 21.86
N VAL A 79 21.89 -61.87 22.83
CA VAL A 79 21.33 -61.31 24.06
C VAL A 79 22.47 -60.80 24.93
N SER A 80 22.37 -59.58 25.46
CA SER A 80 23.03 -59.23 26.72
C SER A 80 22.12 -58.30 27.51
N ASP A 81 21.64 -58.85 28.62
CA ASP A 81 20.93 -58.18 29.70
C ASP A 81 21.94 -57.64 30.74
N ASN A 82 21.45 -56.70 31.55
CA ASN A 82 21.98 -56.15 32.81
C ASN A 82 22.93 -54.93 32.78
N GLY A 83 22.32 -53.76 33.01
CA GLY A 83 22.28 -53.14 34.35
C GLY A 83 23.41 -52.17 34.73
N THR A 84 23.06 -50.90 35.02
CA THR A 84 23.32 -50.21 36.32
C THR A 84 23.03 -48.71 36.21
N VAL A 85 22.36 -48.20 37.25
CA VAL A 85 21.84 -46.85 37.48
C VAL A 85 22.97 -45.89 37.94
N ASN A 86 22.69 -44.57 37.85
CA ASN A 86 23.26 -43.40 38.57
C ASN A 86 23.93 -42.40 37.58
N GLY A 87 23.60 -41.12 37.50
CA GLY A 87 22.68 -40.25 38.24
C GLY A 87 22.81 -38.80 37.76
N THR A 88 21.98 -37.91 38.33
CA THR A 88 22.02 -36.42 38.28
C THR A 88 21.71 -35.79 36.90
N GLU A 89 20.78 -34.85 36.71
CA GLU A 89 20.46 -33.65 37.49
C GLU A 89 19.00 -33.16 37.28
N PHE A 90 18.45 -32.57 38.33
CA PHE A 90 17.26 -31.74 38.33
C PHE A 90 17.50 -30.46 37.51
N ASN A 91 16.80 -30.28 36.38
CA ASN A 91 16.15 -29.00 36.06
C ASN A 91 15.11 -29.20 34.94
N SER A 92 13.95 -29.77 35.29
CA SER A 92 12.77 -29.72 34.43
C SER A 92 12.19 -28.31 34.45
N VAL A 93 12.81 -27.42 33.67
CA VAL A 93 12.21 -26.13 33.31
C VAL A 93 10.94 -26.43 32.53
N SER A 94 9.88 -25.80 33.01
CA SER A 94 8.52 -25.91 32.52
C SER A 94 8.39 -25.50 31.05
N ARG A 95 7.36 -26.11 30.45
CA ARG A 95 6.55 -25.63 29.32
C ARG A 95 7.15 -25.77 27.93
N SER A 96 6.71 -26.85 27.28
CA SER A 96 5.81 -26.79 26.11
C SER A 96 5.89 -25.50 25.28
N TYR A 97 6.45 -25.60 24.09
CA TYR A 97 5.62 -25.46 22.89
C TYR A 97 6.43 -26.05 21.73
N VAL A 98 5.97 -27.20 21.26
CA VAL A 98 6.21 -27.68 19.90
C VAL A 98 5.58 -26.64 18.98
N GLU A 99 6.13 -26.49 17.76
CA GLU A 99 5.48 -25.85 16.62
C GLU A 99 5.61 -24.32 16.55
N SER A 100 6.64 -23.82 15.85
CA SER A 100 6.65 -22.40 15.52
C SER A 100 7.60 -22.09 14.36
N GLN A 101 7.30 -22.55 13.14
CA GLN A 101 7.88 -21.88 11.97
C GLN A 101 7.11 -21.96 10.65
N ASP A 102 6.17 -22.88 10.49
CA ASP A 102 5.20 -22.81 9.36
C ASP A 102 4.03 -21.87 9.67
N ASN A 103 3.72 -21.75 10.96
CA ASN A 103 2.59 -20.99 11.48
C ASN A 103 2.75 -19.48 11.25
N THR A 104 3.96 -18.92 11.23
CA THR A 104 4.11 -17.45 11.23
C THR A 104 3.78 -16.84 9.87
N SER A 105 4.12 -17.51 8.77
CA SER A 105 3.72 -17.10 7.41
C SER A 105 2.24 -17.37 7.17
N GLU A 106 1.70 -18.49 7.67
CA GLU A 106 0.25 -18.71 7.65
C GLU A 106 -0.48 -17.63 8.46
N VAL A 107 -0.04 -17.35 9.68
CA VAL A 107 -0.65 -16.34 10.55
C VAL A 107 -0.58 -14.96 9.92
N ILE A 108 0.56 -14.55 9.37
CA ILE A 108 0.67 -13.27 8.64
C ILE A 108 -0.23 -13.26 7.40
N PHE A 109 -0.27 -14.34 6.64
CA PHE A 109 -1.12 -14.44 5.45
C PHE A 109 -2.61 -14.37 5.83
N TRP A 110 -3.07 -15.14 6.81
CA TRP A 110 -4.46 -15.15 7.26
C TRP A 110 -4.88 -13.86 7.99
N THR A 111 -3.96 -13.17 8.68
CA THR A 111 -4.29 -11.94 9.44
C THR A 111 -4.10 -10.64 8.66
N ILE A 112 -3.04 -10.51 7.86
CA ILE A 112 -2.67 -9.24 7.21
C ILE A 112 -3.24 -9.13 5.79
N PHE A 113 -3.29 -10.23 5.04
CA PHE A 113 -3.80 -10.24 3.66
C PHE A 113 -5.23 -9.68 3.50
N PRO A 114 -6.24 -10.05 4.33
CA PRO A 114 -7.59 -9.52 4.20
C PRO A 114 -7.66 -8.02 4.49
N PHE A 115 -6.89 -7.53 5.46
CA PHE A 115 -6.81 -6.09 5.77
C PHE A 115 -6.20 -5.29 4.61
N VAL A 116 -5.09 -5.77 4.04
CA VAL A 116 -4.44 -5.13 2.89
C VAL A 116 -5.37 -5.13 1.68
N ARG A 117 -6.09 -6.23 1.42
CA ARG A 117 -7.11 -6.28 0.36
C ARG A 117 -8.25 -5.30 0.58
N ALA A 118 -8.76 -5.19 1.80
CA ALA A 118 -9.81 -4.24 2.14
C ALA A 118 -9.35 -2.78 1.92
N LEU A 119 -8.11 -2.47 2.33
CA LEU A 119 -7.51 -1.15 2.13
C LEU A 119 -7.34 -0.81 0.65
N ILE A 120 -6.82 -1.75 -0.15
CA ILE A 120 -6.71 -1.61 -1.60
C ILE A 120 -8.09 -1.43 -2.25
N SER A 121 -9.09 -2.21 -1.81
CA SER A 121 -10.46 -2.11 -2.33
C SER A 121 -11.07 -0.75 -2.04
N LYS A 122 -10.91 -0.23 -0.80
CA LYS A 122 -11.37 1.10 -0.40
C LYS A 122 -10.69 2.20 -1.21
N LEU A 123 -9.37 2.13 -1.34
CA LEU A 123 -8.60 3.12 -2.11
C LEU A 123 -8.97 3.08 -3.60
N SER A 124 -9.22 1.90 -4.15
CA SER A 124 -9.67 1.71 -5.54
C SER A 124 -11.09 2.25 -5.75
N GLU A 125 -12.00 2.00 -4.82
CA GLU A 125 -13.37 2.54 -4.83
C GLU A 125 -13.36 4.07 -4.78
N GLU A 126 -12.60 4.66 -3.85
CA GLU A 126 -12.49 6.11 -3.71
C GLU A 126 -11.88 6.76 -4.96
N LYS A 127 -10.83 6.16 -5.53
CA LYS A 127 -10.25 6.58 -6.82
C LYS A 127 -11.28 6.52 -7.95
N ASN A 128 -12.02 5.43 -8.07
CA ASN A 128 -13.01 5.26 -9.14
C ASN A 128 -14.18 6.25 -8.99
N SER A 129 -14.62 6.49 -7.75
CA SER A 129 -15.63 7.51 -7.44
C SER A 129 -15.16 8.91 -7.84
N ALA A 130 -13.93 9.29 -7.48
CA ALA A 130 -13.35 10.58 -7.87
C ALA A 130 -13.22 10.74 -9.39
N ILE A 131 -12.80 9.68 -10.10
CA ILE A 131 -12.73 9.67 -11.57
C ILE A 131 -14.12 9.87 -12.17
N GLN A 132 -15.14 9.21 -11.63
CA GLN A 132 -16.51 9.32 -12.13
C GLN A 132 -17.06 10.74 -11.94
N GLN A 133 -16.82 11.36 -10.78
CA GLN A 133 -17.21 12.76 -10.54
C GLN A 133 -16.48 13.73 -11.49
N ASN A 134 -15.18 13.51 -11.71
CA ASN A 134 -14.40 14.34 -12.62
C ASN A 134 -14.92 14.25 -14.06
N ASN A 135 -15.16 13.03 -14.56
CA ASN A 135 -15.75 12.81 -15.88
C ASN A 135 -17.12 13.48 -16.04
N LYS A 136 -17.96 13.42 -14.99
CA LYS A 136 -19.27 14.09 -14.99
C LYS A 136 -19.12 15.61 -15.07
N LEU A 137 -18.24 16.20 -14.26
CA LEU A 137 -17.97 17.64 -14.29
C LEU A 137 -17.41 18.08 -15.65
N GLN A 138 -16.53 17.29 -16.26
CA GLN A 138 -16.04 17.56 -17.61
C GLN A 138 -17.18 17.57 -18.63
N GLN A 139 -18.12 16.62 -18.54
CA GLN A 139 -19.28 16.59 -19.41
C GLN A 139 -20.20 17.81 -19.21
N GLU A 140 -20.44 18.22 -17.96
CA GLU A 140 -21.22 19.43 -17.65
C GLU A 140 -20.54 20.70 -18.20
N LEU A 141 -19.21 20.80 -18.08
CA LEU A 141 -18.44 21.90 -18.65
C LEU A 141 -18.50 21.92 -20.18
N GLU A 142 -18.45 20.77 -20.85
CA GLU A 142 -18.59 20.69 -22.30
C GLU A 142 -19.98 21.12 -22.78
N LEU A 143 -21.04 20.74 -22.06
CA LEU A 143 -22.41 21.14 -22.36
C LEU A 143 -22.58 22.66 -22.20
N LEU A 144 -22.15 23.24 -21.07
CA LEU A 144 -22.21 24.68 -20.83
C LEU A 144 -21.36 25.46 -21.83
N ARG A 145 -20.18 24.94 -22.20
CA ARG A 145 -19.35 25.53 -23.25
C ARG A 145 -20.04 25.51 -24.61
N ARG A 146 -20.71 24.42 -24.96
CA ARG A 146 -21.45 24.28 -26.22
C ARG A 146 -22.70 25.17 -26.25
N GLU A 147 -23.38 25.32 -25.12
CA GLU A 147 -24.53 26.22 -24.97
C GLU A 147 -24.13 27.70 -24.98
N GLY A 148 -23.05 28.06 -24.28
CA GLY A 148 -22.46 29.40 -24.33
C GLY A 148 -21.90 29.78 -25.70
N ASN A 149 -21.49 28.80 -26.51
CA ASN A 149 -21.14 29.03 -27.92
C ASN A 149 -22.37 29.08 -28.85
N LYS A 150 -23.54 28.58 -28.43
CA LYS A 150 -24.78 28.61 -29.23
C LYS A 150 -25.49 29.96 -29.16
N SER A 151 -25.23 30.75 -28.12
CA SER A 151 -25.68 32.15 -27.98
C SER A 151 -24.72 33.17 -28.60
N ARG A 152 -23.55 32.75 -29.09
CA ARG A 152 -22.58 33.58 -29.84
C ARG A 152 -22.92 33.57 -31.33
N GLY A 153 -24.03 34.19 -31.69
CA GLY A 153 -24.48 34.21 -33.09
C GLY A 153 -25.43 35.36 -33.40
N GLY A 154 -24.94 36.60 -33.24
CA GLY A 154 -25.62 37.80 -33.70
C GLY A 154 -26.14 38.70 -32.58
N ILE A 155 -26.31 39.98 -32.90
CA ILE A 155 -26.96 40.96 -32.03
C ILE A 155 -28.38 40.42 -31.75
N PRO A 156 -28.77 40.20 -30.48
CA PRO A 156 -30.10 39.70 -30.18
C PRO A 156 -31.13 40.65 -30.78
N PHE A 157 -32.15 40.15 -31.49
CA PHE A 157 -33.20 40.99 -32.09
C PHE A 157 -33.80 42.00 -31.09
N LEU A 158 -33.83 41.63 -29.80
CA LEU A 158 -34.19 42.50 -28.69
C LEU A 158 -33.39 43.82 -28.64
N TYR A 159 -32.07 43.79 -28.89
CA TYR A 159 -31.24 45.00 -28.93
C TYR A 159 -31.66 45.95 -30.06
N VAL A 160 -32.00 45.42 -31.24
CA VAL A 160 -32.47 46.21 -32.37
C VAL A 160 -33.81 46.88 -32.03
N VAL A 161 -34.73 46.14 -31.40
CA VAL A 161 -36.02 46.67 -30.94
C VAL A 161 -35.82 47.76 -29.88
N ILE A 162 -34.94 47.55 -28.90
CA ILE A 162 -34.65 48.54 -27.84
C ILE A 162 -34.07 49.83 -28.43
N VAL A 163 -33.09 49.73 -29.33
CA VAL A 163 -32.48 50.90 -29.99
C VAL A 163 -33.49 51.64 -30.86
N GLY A 164 -34.36 50.92 -31.57
CA GLY A 164 -35.46 51.52 -32.35
C GLY A 164 -36.47 52.28 -31.49
N LEU A 165 -36.89 51.70 -30.36
CA LEU A 165 -37.80 52.35 -29.41
C LEU A 165 -37.15 53.58 -28.76
N LEU A 166 -35.88 53.51 -28.39
CA LEU A 166 -35.11 54.66 -27.88
C LEU A 166 -35.03 55.78 -28.91
N GLY A 167 -34.74 55.46 -30.18
CA GLY A 167 -34.70 56.43 -31.27
C GLY A 167 -36.08 57.07 -31.52
N LEU A 168 -37.15 56.27 -31.46
CA LEU A 168 -38.53 56.77 -31.60
C LEU A 168 -38.92 57.68 -30.43
N LEU A 169 -38.57 57.32 -29.19
CA LEU A 169 -38.83 58.12 -27.99
C LEU A 169 -38.04 59.44 -28.02
N LEU A 170 -36.74 59.40 -28.32
CA LEU A 170 -35.90 60.59 -28.46
C LEU A 170 -36.40 61.49 -29.60
N GLY A 171 -36.76 60.90 -30.74
CA GLY A 171 -37.32 61.64 -31.88
C GLY A 171 -38.68 62.26 -31.57
N TYR A 172 -39.53 61.58 -30.81
CA TYR A 172 -40.82 62.10 -30.35
C TYR A 172 -40.63 63.24 -29.33
N LEU A 173 -39.68 63.12 -28.41
CA LEU A 173 -39.34 64.16 -27.43
C LEU A 173 -38.77 65.42 -28.10
N LEU A 174 -37.85 65.27 -29.07
CA LEU A 174 -37.29 66.41 -29.81
C LEU A 174 -38.31 67.10 -30.72
N LYS A 175 -39.33 66.39 -31.18
CA LYS A 175 -40.41 66.96 -32.00
C LYS A 175 -41.47 67.66 -31.14
N LYS A 176 -41.60 67.28 -29.87
CA LYS A 176 -42.61 67.80 -28.94
C LYS A 176 -42.09 68.96 -28.07
N THR A 177 -40.78 69.11 -27.95
CA THR A 177 -40.10 70.26 -27.34
C THR A 177 -39.82 71.30 -28.41
#